data_AF-A0A8C9JD94-F1
#
_entry.id   AF-A0A8C9JD94-F1
#
_cell.length_a   1.000
_cell.length_b   1.000
_cell.length_c   1.000
_cell.angle_alpha   90.00
_cell.angle_beta   90.00
_cell.angle_gamma   90.00
#
_symmetry.space_group_name_H-M   'P 1'
#
loop_
_entity.id
_entity.type
_entity.pdbx_description
1 polymer ?
#
loop_
_entity_poly.entity_id
_entity_poly.type
_entity_poly.pdbx_seq_one_letter_code
_entity_poly.pdbx_strand_id
1 'polypeptide(L)'
;MKIWTSEHVFDHPWETVTTAAMQKYPNPMNPSVVGVDVLDRHIDPSGKLHSHRLLSTEWGLPSIVKSISFTNMVSVDERLIYKPHPQDPGKTVLTQEAIITVKGVSLSSYLEGLMASTISSNANKGREAMEWVIHKLNAEIEELAASARGSIRTPMAAAAFVEK
;
A
#
# COMPACT_ATOMS: atom_id res chain seq x y z
N MET A 1 -11.16 -18.24 -16.07
CA MET A 1 -9.98 -17.35 -15.83
C MET A 1 -10.36 -15.97 -16.29
N LYS A 2 -10.36 -15.00 -15.38
CA LYS A 2 -10.71 -13.61 -15.68
C LYS A 2 -9.56 -12.71 -15.28
N ILE A 3 -9.15 -11.84 -16.21
CA ILE A 3 -8.11 -10.85 -16.00
C ILE A 3 -8.81 -9.51 -15.78
N TRP A 4 -8.46 -8.83 -14.69
CA TRP A 4 -8.88 -7.46 -14.42
C TRP A 4 -7.65 -6.56 -14.42
N THR A 5 -7.75 -5.40 -15.06
CA THR A 5 -6.65 -4.43 -15.13
C THR A 5 -7.18 -3.04 -14.81
N SER A 6 -6.36 -2.24 -14.14
CA SER A 6 -6.66 -0.85 -13.82
C SER A 6 -5.39 -0.02 -13.79
N GLU A 7 -5.52 1.22 -14.23
CA GLU A 7 -4.46 2.23 -14.14
C GLU A 7 -4.96 3.39 -13.29
N HIS A 8 -4.06 3.94 -12.47
CA HIS A 8 -4.32 5.10 -11.65
C HIS A 8 -3.07 5.97 -11.55
N VAL A 9 -3.24 7.28 -11.45
CA VAL A 9 -2.16 8.24 -11.28
C VAL A 9 -2.33 8.92 -9.94
N PHE A 10 -1.31 8.79 -9.08
CA PHE A 10 -1.19 9.53 -7.84
C PHE A 10 -0.49 10.86 -8.11
N ASP A 11 -1.02 11.95 -7.53
CA ASP A 11 -0.44 13.30 -7.63
C ASP A 11 0.69 13.53 -6.61
N HIS A 12 1.55 12.51 -6.47
CA HIS A 12 2.63 12.47 -5.48
C HIS A 12 3.88 11.80 -6.09
N PRO A 13 5.09 12.22 -5.67
CA PRO A 13 6.34 11.66 -6.18
C PRO A 13 6.49 10.19 -5.77
N TRP A 14 7.25 9.45 -6.58
CA TRP A 14 7.37 7.99 -6.46
C TRP A 14 7.93 7.53 -5.12
N GLU A 15 8.82 8.29 -4.52
CA GLU A 15 9.43 8.03 -3.22
C GLU A 15 8.38 8.05 -2.10
N THR A 16 7.51 9.07 -2.10
CA THR A 16 6.42 9.21 -1.14
C THR A 16 5.41 8.08 -1.30
N VAL A 17 5.02 7.78 -2.54
CA VAL A 17 4.06 6.69 -2.84
C VAL A 17 4.63 5.33 -2.42
N THR A 18 5.90 5.05 -2.72
CA THR A 18 6.52 3.77 -2.36
C THR A 18 6.66 3.63 -0.84
N THR A 19 6.98 4.71 -0.15
CA THR A 19 7.03 4.74 1.33
C THR A 19 5.64 4.49 1.93
N ALA A 20 4.62 5.16 1.41
CA ALA A 20 3.24 4.94 1.81
C ALA A 20 2.77 3.50 1.55
N ALA A 21 3.18 2.88 0.43
CA ALA A 21 2.84 1.49 0.12
C ALA A 21 3.46 0.49 1.12
N MET A 22 4.64 0.80 1.66
CA MET A 22 5.26 -0.01 2.72
C MET A 22 4.52 0.12 4.05
N GLN A 23 3.90 1.28 4.30
CA GLN A 23 3.19 1.61 5.54
C GLN A 23 1.66 1.66 5.38
N LYS A 24 1.13 1.05 4.31
CA LYS A 24 -0.29 1.12 3.95
C LYS A 24 -1.22 0.65 5.07
N TYR A 25 -0.76 -0.27 5.92
CA TYR A 25 -1.55 -0.84 7.01
C TYR A 25 -0.89 -0.57 8.37
N PRO A 26 -1.69 -0.31 9.42
CA PRO A 26 -3.15 -0.24 9.41
C PRO A 26 -3.70 1.06 8.78
N ASN A 27 -4.92 1.01 8.23
CA ASN A 27 -5.65 2.19 7.71
C ASN A 27 -7.18 2.05 7.91
N PRO A 28 -7.92 3.16 7.96
CA PRO A 28 -9.38 3.13 8.21
C PRO A 28 -10.21 2.58 7.05
N MET A 29 -9.69 2.59 5.82
CA MET A 29 -10.45 2.15 4.62
C MET A 29 -10.54 0.62 4.51
N ASN A 30 -9.58 -0.10 5.11
CA ASN A 30 -9.51 -1.56 5.11
C ASN A 30 -9.30 -2.10 6.53
N PRO A 31 -10.32 -2.01 7.42
CA PRO A 31 -10.22 -2.48 8.80
C PRO A 31 -10.12 -4.01 8.91
N SER A 32 -10.48 -4.73 7.84
CA SER A 32 -10.40 -6.19 7.77
C SER A 32 -8.97 -6.73 7.77
N VAL A 33 -7.95 -5.90 7.52
CA VAL A 33 -6.55 -6.32 7.61
C VAL A 33 -6.11 -6.21 9.07
N VAL A 34 -6.03 -7.35 9.75
CA VAL A 34 -5.77 -7.43 11.19
C VAL A 34 -4.29 -7.56 11.54
N GLY A 35 -3.46 -8.02 10.60
CA GLY A 35 -2.03 -8.19 10.83
C GLY A 35 -1.23 -8.15 9.53
N VAL A 36 0.00 -7.63 9.61
CA VAL A 36 0.95 -7.59 8.50
C VAL A 36 2.33 -7.95 9.04
N ASP A 37 2.85 -9.09 8.61
CA ASP A 37 4.16 -9.60 9.01
C ASP A 37 5.10 -9.62 7.82
N VAL A 38 6.36 -9.21 8.02
CA VAL A 38 7.43 -9.36 7.03
C VAL A 38 8.11 -10.70 7.29
N LEU A 39 7.93 -11.66 6.38
CA LEU A 39 8.49 -13.00 6.50
C LEU A 39 9.97 -13.04 6.09
N ASP A 40 10.30 -12.32 5.02
CA ASP A 40 11.65 -12.22 4.49
C ASP A 40 11.85 -10.84 3.86
N ARG A 41 13.07 -10.31 3.99
CA ARG A 41 13.49 -9.06 3.36
C ARG A 41 14.98 -9.07 3.11
N HIS A 42 15.38 -8.91 1.86
CA HIS A 42 16.78 -8.86 1.48
C HIS A 42 16.99 -7.95 0.26
N ILE A 43 18.22 -7.50 0.09
CA ILE A 43 18.66 -6.75 -1.10
C ILE A 43 19.40 -7.73 -2.00
N ASP A 44 19.00 -7.83 -3.26
CA ASP A 44 19.68 -8.68 -4.23
C ASP A 44 21.03 -8.06 -4.70
N PRO A 45 21.90 -8.83 -5.37
CA PRO A 45 23.17 -8.29 -5.89
C PRO A 45 23.01 -7.14 -6.90
N SER A 46 21.82 -6.93 -7.47
CA SER A 46 21.51 -5.80 -8.35
C SER A 46 21.05 -4.54 -7.61
N GLY A 47 20.95 -4.62 -6.28
CA GLY A 47 20.53 -3.50 -5.42
C GLY A 47 19.02 -3.39 -5.24
N LYS A 48 18.21 -4.38 -5.65
CA LYS A 48 16.74 -4.34 -5.49
C LYS A 48 16.32 -4.94 -4.16
N LEU A 49 15.43 -4.24 -3.46
CA LEU A 49 14.82 -4.71 -2.23
C LEU A 49 13.69 -5.69 -2.54
N HIS A 50 13.84 -6.93 -2.09
CA HIS A 50 12.79 -7.94 -2.08
C HIS A 50 12.18 -8.02 -0.69
N SER A 51 10.85 -8.13 -0.61
CA SER A 51 10.14 -8.26 0.67
C SER A 51 8.93 -9.17 0.51
N HIS A 52 8.94 -10.29 1.23
CA HIS A 52 7.80 -11.19 1.35
C HIS A 52 7.02 -10.83 2.60
N ARG A 53 5.73 -10.49 2.43
CA ARG A 53 4.85 -10.10 3.54
C ARG A 53 3.64 -11.01 3.58
N LEU A 54 3.27 -11.45 4.78
CA LEU A 54 2.02 -12.15 5.06
C LEU A 54 1.02 -11.13 5.60
N LEU A 55 -0.13 -11.03 4.95
CA LEU A 55 -1.22 -10.18 5.40
C LEU A 55 -2.35 -11.08 5.92
N SER A 56 -2.68 -10.91 7.20
CA SER A 56 -3.78 -11.60 7.86
C SER A 56 -5.03 -10.74 7.75
N THR A 57 -6.09 -11.30 7.16
CA THR A 57 -7.34 -10.57 6.92
C THR A 57 -8.54 -11.33 7.43
N GLU A 58 -9.39 -10.67 8.20
CA GLU A 58 -10.67 -11.19 8.66
C GLU A 58 -11.79 -10.68 7.76
N TRP A 59 -12.14 -11.49 6.77
CA TRP A 59 -13.30 -11.20 5.93
C TRP A 59 -14.54 -11.83 6.54
N GLY A 60 -15.61 -11.02 6.66
CA GLY A 60 -16.97 -11.49 6.95
C GLY A 60 -17.59 -12.25 5.76
N LEU A 61 -16.85 -13.18 5.16
CA LEU A 61 -17.34 -13.96 4.01
C LEU A 61 -18.54 -14.81 4.43
N PRO A 62 -19.58 -14.89 3.57
CA PRO A 62 -20.67 -15.83 3.77
C PRO A 62 -20.14 -17.25 3.95
N SER A 63 -20.77 -18.04 4.83
CA SER A 63 -20.29 -19.38 5.20
C SER A 63 -20.07 -20.32 4.00
N ILE A 64 -20.85 -20.15 2.92
CA ILE A 64 -20.69 -20.92 1.68
C ILE A 64 -19.35 -20.63 0.98
N VAL A 65 -18.90 -19.38 1.01
CA VAL A 65 -17.60 -18.99 0.44
C VAL A 65 -16.48 -19.48 1.32
N LYS A 66 -16.58 -19.35 2.66
CA LYS A 66 -15.60 -19.92 3.59
C LYS A 66 -15.43 -21.43 3.37
N SER A 67 -16.54 -22.17 3.24
CA SER A 67 -16.53 -23.61 2.99
C SER A 67 -15.89 -24.03 1.66
N ILE A 68 -15.87 -23.15 0.65
CA ILE A 68 -15.30 -23.40 -0.70
C ILE A 68 -13.84 -22.89 -0.79
N SER A 69 -13.51 -21.81 -0.07
CA SER A 69 -12.16 -21.24 -0.04
C SER A 69 -11.14 -22.15 0.62
N PHE A 70 -11.53 -22.96 1.62
CA PHE A 70 -10.64 -23.94 2.28
C PHE A 70 -10.37 -25.20 1.44
N THR A 71 -10.92 -25.32 0.24
CA THR A 71 -10.73 -26.47 -0.67
C THR A 71 -9.79 -26.17 -1.85
N ASN A 72 -8.96 -25.11 -1.78
CA ASN A 72 -8.07 -24.67 -2.88
C ASN A 72 -8.80 -24.39 -4.21
N MET A 73 -10.09 -24.05 -4.16
CA MET A 73 -10.91 -23.89 -5.37
C MET A 73 -10.75 -22.53 -6.04
N VAL A 74 -10.28 -21.52 -5.29
CA VAL A 74 -10.14 -20.13 -5.77
C VAL A 74 -8.77 -19.58 -5.41
N SER A 75 -8.05 -19.07 -6.41
CA SER A 75 -6.81 -18.30 -6.27
C SER A 75 -6.97 -16.94 -6.91
N VAL A 76 -6.43 -15.91 -6.26
CA VAL A 76 -6.36 -14.54 -6.80
C VAL A 76 -4.92 -14.09 -6.73
N ASP A 77 -4.34 -13.86 -7.90
CA ASP A 77 -2.98 -13.38 -8.05
C ASP A 77 -3.02 -11.93 -8.52
N GLU A 78 -2.54 -11.01 -7.67
CA GLU A 78 -2.59 -9.57 -7.93
C GLU A 78 -1.17 -9.01 -8.10
N ARG A 79 -0.96 -8.21 -9.15
CA ARG A 79 0.30 -7.56 -9.47
C ARG A 79 0.10 -6.04 -9.55
N LEU A 80 0.85 -5.30 -8.73
CA LEU A 80 0.88 -3.84 -8.73
C LEU A 80 2.27 -3.35 -9.12
N ILE A 81 2.32 -2.36 -10.02
CA ILE A 81 3.57 -1.75 -10.50
C ILE A 81 3.45 -0.24 -10.33
N TYR A 82 4.37 0.34 -9.53
CA TYR A 82 4.48 1.77 -9.32
C TYR A 82 5.68 2.32 -10.08
N LYS A 83 5.48 3.33 -10.92
CA LYS A 83 6.53 4.00 -11.69
C LYS A 83 6.37 5.51 -11.65
N PRO A 84 7.45 6.29 -11.64
CA PRO A 84 7.38 7.73 -11.89
C PRO A 84 6.64 8.00 -13.21
N HIS A 85 5.82 9.05 -13.24
CA HIS A 85 5.09 9.41 -14.45
C HIS A 85 6.07 9.91 -15.54
N PRO A 86 6.00 9.42 -16.80
CA PRO A 86 7.05 9.68 -17.80
C PRO A 86 7.25 11.16 -18.13
N GLN A 87 6.19 11.97 -18.02
CA GLN A 87 6.22 13.41 -18.32
C GLN A 87 6.28 14.30 -17.06
N ASP A 88 6.01 13.76 -15.87
CA ASP A 88 5.86 14.57 -14.66
C ASP A 88 6.45 13.83 -13.45
N PRO A 89 7.71 14.14 -13.05
CA PRO A 89 8.34 13.49 -11.90
C PRO A 89 7.59 13.67 -10.58
N GLY A 90 6.70 14.66 -10.48
CA GLY A 90 5.85 14.88 -9.30
C GLY A 90 4.70 13.89 -9.17
N LYS A 91 4.48 13.02 -10.16
CA LYS A 91 3.38 12.05 -10.20
C LYS A 91 3.87 10.61 -10.29
N THR A 92 3.03 9.69 -9.84
CA THR A 92 3.31 8.25 -9.88
C THR A 92 2.19 7.50 -10.57
N VAL A 93 2.53 6.68 -11.57
CA VAL A 93 1.61 5.78 -12.25
C VAL A 93 1.59 4.44 -11.52
N LEU A 94 0.40 4.00 -11.12
CA LEU A 94 0.10 2.66 -10.62
C LEU A 94 -0.61 1.87 -11.71
N THR A 95 -0.03 0.74 -12.11
CA THR A 95 -0.67 -0.28 -12.93
C THR A 95 -1.00 -1.49 -12.06
N GLN A 96 -2.26 -1.92 -12.06
CA GLN A 96 -2.76 -3.03 -11.25
C GLN A 96 -3.40 -4.08 -12.15
N GLU A 97 -3.03 -5.34 -11.94
CA GLU A 97 -3.51 -6.50 -12.68
C GLU A 97 -3.92 -7.59 -11.69
N ALA A 98 -5.06 -8.23 -11.88
CA ALA A 98 -5.52 -9.33 -11.06
C ALA A 98 -5.95 -10.51 -11.93
N ILE A 99 -5.47 -11.71 -11.61
CA ILE A 99 -5.82 -12.96 -12.28
C ILE A 99 -6.62 -13.80 -11.30
N ILE A 100 -7.88 -14.07 -11.66
CA ILE A 100 -8.79 -14.88 -10.86
C ILE A 100 -8.88 -16.27 -11.49
N THR A 101 -8.51 -17.28 -10.69
CA THR A 101 -8.59 -18.68 -11.08
C THR A 101 -9.57 -19.42 -10.18
N VAL A 102 -10.64 -19.95 -10.77
CA VAL A 102 -11.63 -20.80 -10.10
C VAL A 102 -11.57 -22.19 -10.73
N LYS A 103 -11.38 -23.23 -9.91
CA LYS A 103 -11.28 -24.64 -10.36
C LYS A 103 -12.41 -25.49 -9.79
N GLY A 104 -12.95 -26.40 -10.59
CA GLY A 104 -13.73 -27.55 -10.10
C GLY A 104 -15.18 -27.28 -9.69
N VAL A 105 -15.81 -26.19 -10.14
CA VAL A 105 -17.22 -25.87 -9.82
C VAL A 105 -18.04 -25.48 -11.05
N SER A 106 -19.30 -25.92 -11.09
CA SER A 106 -20.29 -25.60 -12.14
C SER A 106 -20.78 -24.14 -12.12
N LEU A 107 -20.50 -23.39 -11.03
CA LEU A 107 -20.84 -21.98 -10.85
C LEU A 107 -19.65 -21.04 -11.06
N SER A 108 -18.65 -21.46 -11.86
CA SER A 108 -17.40 -20.70 -12.07
C SER A 108 -17.66 -19.26 -12.51
N SER A 109 -18.60 -19.01 -13.43
CA SER A 109 -18.91 -17.67 -13.92
C SER A 109 -19.54 -16.74 -12.87
N TYR A 110 -20.42 -17.26 -12.02
CA TYR A 110 -21.03 -16.50 -10.92
C TYR A 110 -19.98 -16.13 -9.87
N LEU A 111 -19.15 -17.08 -9.47
CA LEU A 111 -18.06 -16.85 -8.52
C LEU A 111 -17.01 -15.89 -9.10
N GLU A 112 -16.64 -16.04 -10.37
CA GLU A 112 -15.76 -15.09 -11.07
C GLU A 112 -16.34 -13.67 -11.09
N GLY A 113 -17.66 -13.53 -11.25
CA GLY A 113 -18.37 -12.25 -11.18
C GLY A 113 -18.31 -11.62 -9.78
N LEU A 114 -18.61 -12.39 -8.74
CA LEU A 114 -18.52 -11.94 -7.35
C LEU A 114 -17.09 -11.53 -6.99
N MET A 115 -16.11 -12.37 -7.30
CA MET A 115 -14.70 -12.08 -7.00
C MET A 115 -14.19 -10.85 -7.75
N ALA A 116 -14.58 -10.67 -9.02
CA ALA A 116 -14.22 -9.47 -9.78
C ALA A 116 -14.80 -8.19 -9.15
N SER A 117 -16.04 -8.25 -8.63
CA SER A 117 -16.65 -7.11 -7.95
C SER A 117 -15.94 -6.77 -6.63
N THR A 118 -15.52 -7.79 -5.87
CA THR A 118 -14.76 -7.62 -4.63
C THR A 118 -13.38 -7.02 -4.89
N ILE A 119 -12.67 -7.51 -5.91
CA ILE A 119 -11.34 -6.98 -6.29
C ILE A 119 -11.44 -5.51 -6.73
N SER A 120 -12.43 -5.18 -7.55
CA SER A 120 -12.66 -3.79 -7.97
C SER A 120 -12.94 -2.87 -6.76
N SER A 121 -13.76 -3.32 -5.81
CA SER A 121 -14.02 -2.57 -4.57
C SER A 121 -12.75 -2.42 -3.72
N ASN A 122 -11.96 -3.48 -3.59
CA ASN A 122 -10.70 -3.46 -2.84
C ASN A 122 -9.64 -2.56 -3.50
N ALA A 123 -9.61 -2.48 -4.83
CA ALA A 123 -8.75 -1.55 -5.55
C ALA A 123 -9.07 -0.10 -5.20
N ASN A 124 -10.36 0.27 -5.15
CA ASN A 124 -10.80 1.61 -4.72
C ASN A 124 -10.36 1.93 -3.29
N LYS A 125 -10.67 1.04 -2.35
CA LYS A 125 -10.23 1.19 -0.95
C LYS A 125 -8.70 1.24 -0.83
N GLY A 126 -8.00 0.51 -1.69
CA GLY A 126 -6.55 0.51 -1.77
C GLY A 126 -5.99 1.89 -2.15
N ARG A 127 -6.64 2.59 -3.07
CA ARG A 127 -6.27 3.95 -3.48
C ARG A 127 -6.57 4.97 -2.38
N GLU A 128 -7.76 4.92 -1.78
CA GLU A 128 -8.12 5.81 -0.67
C GLU A 128 -7.20 5.62 0.54
N ALA A 129 -6.84 4.37 0.87
CA ALA A 129 -5.88 4.08 1.93
C ALA A 129 -4.50 4.69 1.64
N MET A 130 -4.04 4.61 0.40
CA MET A 130 -2.76 5.19 -0.01
C MET A 130 -2.76 6.70 0.15
N GLU A 131 -3.79 7.39 -0.34
CA GLU A 131 -3.92 8.85 -0.18
C GLU A 131 -3.92 9.25 1.30
N TRP A 132 -4.65 8.51 2.14
CA TRP A 132 -4.66 8.77 3.58
C TRP A 132 -3.27 8.63 4.22
N VAL A 133 -2.52 7.57 3.88
CA VAL A 133 -1.15 7.38 4.39
C VAL A 133 -0.20 8.46 3.85
N ILE A 134 -0.32 8.84 2.59
CA ILE A 134 0.50 9.90 2.00
C ILE A 134 0.27 11.23 2.71
N HIS A 135 -0.99 11.62 2.94
CA HIS A 135 -1.31 12.83 3.70
C HIS A 135 -0.72 12.80 5.11
N LYS A 136 -0.79 11.65 5.78
CA LYS A 136 -0.18 11.48 7.11
C LYS A 136 1.34 11.65 7.06
N LEU A 137 2.01 11.02 6.10
CA LEU A 137 3.47 11.13 5.92
C LEU A 137 3.90 12.57 5.64
N ASN A 138 3.19 13.27 4.76
CA ASN A 138 3.50 14.67 4.45
C ASN A 138 3.36 15.58 5.68
N ALA A 139 2.32 15.37 6.50
CA ALA A 139 2.13 16.12 7.74
C ALA A 139 3.27 15.86 8.75
N GLU A 140 3.70 14.61 8.91
CA GLU A 140 4.83 14.25 9.79
C GLU A 140 6.14 14.92 9.32
N ILE A 141 6.39 14.95 8.00
CA ILE A 141 7.56 15.63 7.42
C ILE A 141 7.52 17.14 7.68
N GLU A 142 6.36 17.78 7.52
CA GLU A 142 6.19 19.21 7.78
C GLU A 142 6.43 19.56 9.25
N GLU A 143 5.91 18.74 10.17
CA GLU A 143 6.11 18.89 11.62
C GLU A 143 7.60 18.75 11.99
N LEU A 144 8.27 17.73 11.47
CA LEU A 144 9.71 17.53 11.66
C LEU A 144 10.51 18.73 11.13
N ALA A 145 10.16 19.23 9.95
CA ALA A 145 10.80 20.41 9.38
C ALA A 145 10.55 21.68 10.21
N ALA A 146 9.35 21.83 10.78
CA ALA A 146 9.02 22.93 11.68
C ALA A 146 9.82 22.87 13.00
N SER A 147 9.93 21.68 13.59
CA SER A 147 10.73 21.43 14.80
C SER A 147 12.21 21.74 14.57
N ALA A 148 12.79 21.27 13.45
CA ALA A 148 14.18 21.55 13.09
C ALA A 148 14.44 23.06 12.89
N ARG A 149 13.50 23.80 12.25
CA ARG A 149 13.58 25.25 12.13
C ARG A 149 13.51 25.98 13.48
N GLY A 150 12.74 25.44 14.43
CA GLY A 150 12.64 25.96 15.80
C GLY A 150 13.94 25.79 16.59
N SER A 151 14.60 24.63 16.47
CA SER A 151 15.87 24.33 17.14
C SER A 151 17.05 25.18 16.68
N ILE A 152 17.05 25.65 15.42
CA ILE A 152 18.14 26.48 14.86
C ILE A 152 18.04 27.94 15.36
N ARG A 153 16.87 28.38 15.87
CA ARG A 153 16.63 29.76 16.29
C ARG A 153 17.01 30.09 17.74
N THR A 154 17.65 29.20 18.48
CA THR A 154 18.24 29.55 19.79
C THR A 154 19.69 29.99 19.57
N PRO A 155 20.01 31.30 19.43
CA PRO A 155 21.40 31.72 19.47
C PRO A 155 21.94 31.38 20.87
N MET A 156 23.05 30.65 20.92
CA MET A 156 23.89 30.56 22.11
C MET A 156 24.17 32.00 22.58
N ALA A 157 23.52 32.41 23.67
CA ALA A 157 23.82 33.69 24.29
C ALA A 157 25.30 33.66 24.70
N ALA A 158 26.12 34.44 24.00
CA ALA A 158 27.54 34.57 24.26
C ALA A 158 27.75 34.92 25.74
N ALA A 159 28.44 34.03 26.45
CA ALA A 159 28.96 34.33 27.77
C ALA A 159 30.06 35.39 27.62
N ALA A 160 29.67 36.65 27.63
CA ALA A 160 30.57 37.79 27.77
C ALA A 160 30.57 38.23 29.24
N PHE A 161 31.55 37.77 30.00
CA PHE A 161 32.01 38.37 31.26
C PHE A 161 33.46 37.92 31.47
N VAL A 162 34.46 38.70 31.84
CA VAL A 162 34.76 40.15 31.91
C VAL A 162 36.27 40.15 32.20
N GLU A 163 37.07 40.98 31.54
CA GLU A 163 38.48 41.21 31.90
C GLU A 163 38.59 41.81 33.31
N LYS A 164 39.54 41.30 34.10
CA LYS A 164 40.34 42.12 35.01
C LYS A 164 41.69 41.46 35.32
#